data_AF-A0A9D6DUI5-F1
#
_entry.id   AF-A0A9D6DUI5-F1
#
_cell.length_a   1.000
_cell.length_b   1.000
_cell.length_c   1.000
_cell.angle_alpha   90.00
_cell.angle_beta   90.00
_cell.angle_gamma   90.00
#
_symmetry.space_group_name_H-M   'P 1'
#
loop_
_entity.id
_entity.type
_entity.pdbx_description
1 polymer ?
#
loop_
_entity_poly.entity_id
_entity_poly.type
_entity_poly.pdbx_seq_one_letter_code
_entity_poly.pdbx_strand_id
1 'polypeptide(L)'
;MVPIIYKAISLKQPWANLVASGKKTIETRKWTTNYRGDLVICSSKKPDIEHEKKACIKAYPGAYSWFLKNIRPIKPPVPVKGKLGVFDLNLGPAKK
;
A
#
# COMPACT_ATOMS: atom_id res chain seq x y z
N MET A 1 -19.94 10.45 -16.16
CA MET A 1 -19.62 9.67 -14.94
C MET A 1 -18.19 10.01 -14.54
N VAL A 2 -17.96 10.56 -13.34
CA VAL A 2 -16.63 11.04 -12.93
C VAL A 2 -15.82 9.87 -12.37
N PRO A 3 -14.61 9.58 -12.88
CA PRO A 3 -13.77 8.52 -12.33
C PRO A 3 -13.33 8.87 -10.91
N ILE A 4 -13.40 7.91 -9.99
CA ILE A 4 -12.83 8.09 -8.65
C ILE A 4 -11.34 7.74 -8.73
N ILE A 5 -10.50 8.77 -8.56
CA ILE A 5 -9.04 8.64 -8.58
C ILE A 5 -8.56 8.53 -7.13
N TYR A 6 -7.89 7.42 -6.82
CA TYR A 6 -7.26 7.16 -5.53
C TYR A 6 -5.75 7.32 -5.64
N LYS A 7 -5.09 7.71 -4.55
CA LYS A 7 -3.64 7.51 -4.45
C LYS A 7 -3.36 6.06 -4.09
N ALA A 8 -2.28 5.53 -4.66
CA ALA A 8 -1.85 4.17 -4.43
C ALA A 8 -0.34 4.05 -4.27
N ILE A 9 0.09 3.00 -3.57
CA ILE A 9 1.48 2.54 -3.54
C ILE A 9 1.55 1.04 -3.82
N SER A 10 2.69 0.61 -4.35
CA SER A 10 2.96 -0.82 -4.54
C SER A 10 3.76 -1.37 -3.34
N LEU A 11 3.27 -2.47 -2.78
CA LEU A 11 3.96 -3.27 -1.77
C LEU A 11 4.24 -4.67 -2.32
N LYS A 12 5.40 -5.23 -2.02
CA LYS A 12 5.67 -6.64 -2.31
C LYS A 12 4.95 -7.52 -1.31
N GLN A 13 4.66 -8.76 -1.69
CA GLN A 13 4.27 -9.78 -0.72
C GLN A 13 5.49 -10.22 0.09
N PRO A 14 5.36 -10.53 1.39
CA PRO A 14 4.11 -10.67 2.15
C PRO A 14 3.58 -9.35 2.75
N TRP A 15 4.26 -8.22 2.55
CA TRP A 15 3.93 -6.96 3.24
C TRP A 15 2.55 -6.41 2.90
N ALA A 16 2.11 -6.53 1.65
CA ALA A 16 0.76 -6.14 1.25
C ALA A 16 -0.30 -6.91 2.06
N ASN A 17 -0.11 -8.21 2.28
CA ASN A 17 -1.01 -9.03 3.09
C ASN A 17 -0.94 -8.67 4.59
N LEU A 18 0.25 -8.32 5.10
CA LEU A 18 0.40 -7.85 6.48
C LEU A 18 -0.34 -6.53 6.71
N VAL A 19 -0.33 -5.61 5.74
CA VAL A 19 -1.15 -4.39 5.81
C VAL A 19 -2.64 -4.73 5.73
N ALA A 20 -3.05 -5.56 4.77
CA ALA A 20 -4.45 -5.94 4.59
C ALA A 20 -5.05 -6.67 5.80
N SER A 21 -4.23 -7.44 6.54
CA SER A 21 -4.62 -8.10 7.80
C SER A 21 -4.53 -7.20 9.03
N GLY A 22 -4.07 -5.95 8.89
CA GLY A 22 -3.88 -5.01 10.01
C GLY A 22 -2.66 -5.31 10.88
N LYS A 23 -1.87 -6.36 10.58
CA LYS A 23 -0.64 -6.71 11.32
C LYS A 23 0.48 -5.68 11.10
N LYS A 24 0.52 -5.04 9.93
CA LYS A 24 1.45 -3.95 9.60
C LYS A 24 0.70 -2.64 9.49
N THR A 25 0.89 -1.79 10.49
CA THR A 25 0.29 -0.44 10.57
C THR A 25 1.28 0.69 10.29
N ILE A 26 2.56 0.35 10.09
CA ILE A 26 3.61 1.31 9.74
C ILE A 26 4.28 0.84 8.46
N GLU A 27 4.30 1.69 7.45
CA GLU A 27 5.05 1.48 6.21
C GLU A 27 6.33 2.32 6.22
N THR A 28 7.47 1.72 5.87
CA THR A 28 8.78 2.41 5.93
C THR A 28 9.33 2.61 4.53
N ARG A 29 9.78 3.82 4.21
CA ARG A 29 10.33 4.20 2.90
C ARG A 29 11.56 5.08 3.05
N LYS A 30 12.47 5.02 2.08
CA LYS A 30 13.64 5.92 2.00
C LYS A 30 13.30 7.36 1.61
N TRP A 31 12.04 7.61 1.24
CA TRP A 31 11.55 8.91 0.79
C TRP A 31 10.23 9.23 1.50
N THR A 32 9.91 10.53 1.57
CA THR A 32 8.74 11.05 2.26
C THR A 32 7.62 11.43 1.29
N THR A 33 6.39 11.54 1.78
CA THR A 33 5.27 12.11 1.04
C THR A 33 4.44 13.04 1.92
N ASN A 34 3.97 14.14 1.33
CA ASN A 34 3.03 15.05 1.97
C ASN A 34 1.56 14.56 1.84
N TYR A 35 1.32 13.48 1.10
CA TYR A 35 -0.04 12.95 0.93
C TYR A 35 -0.63 12.45 2.26
N ARG A 36 -1.89 12.81 2.51
CA ARG A 36 -2.71 12.32 3.63
C ARG A 36 -4.11 12.02 3.10
N GLY A 37 -4.69 10.88 3.50
CA GLY A 37 -5.98 10.41 3.02
C GLY A 37 -5.95 8.92 2.68
N ASP A 38 -6.98 8.48 1.96
CA ASP A 38 -7.13 7.09 1.52
C ASP A 38 -6.01 6.65 0.57
N LEU A 39 -5.27 5.63 0.98
CA LEU A 39 -4.15 5.08 0.22
C LEU A 39 -4.43 3.62 -0.15
N VAL A 40 -4.55 3.36 -1.46
CA VAL A 40 -4.72 2.01 -1.97
C VAL A 40 -3.37 1.27 -1.95
N ILE A 41 -3.40 0.03 -1.46
CA ILE A 41 -2.24 -0.86 -1.44
C ILE A 41 -2.34 -1.85 -2.60
N CYS A 42 -1.40 -1.74 -3.54
CA CYS A 42 -1.28 -2.68 -4.65
C CYS A 42 -0.28 -3.78 -4.30
N SER A 43 -0.74 -5.04 -4.29
CA SER A 43 0.14 -6.20 -4.15
C SER A 43 0.96 -6.38 -5.43
N SER A 44 2.29 -6.32 -5.32
CA SER A 44 3.21 -6.53 -6.44
C SER A 44 3.27 -8.01 -6.83
N LYS A 45 3.48 -8.28 -8.13
CA LYS A 45 3.54 -9.65 -8.67
C LYS A 45 4.71 -10.48 -8.13
N LYS A 46 5.87 -9.84 -7.89
CA LYS A 46 7.07 -10.51 -7.37
C LYS A 46 7.10 -10.43 -5.84
N PRO A 47 7.02 -11.55 -5.11
CA PRO A 47 7.16 -11.57 -3.66
C PRO A 47 8.61 -11.30 -3.23
N ASP A 48 8.79 -10.96 -1.97
CA ASP A 48 10.06 -10.74 -1.27
C ASP A 48 10.01 -11.48 0.06
N ILE A 49 10.18 -12.79 -0.03
CA ILE A 49 9.94 -13.73 1.08
C ILE A 49 11.03 -13.58 2.16
N GLU A 50 12.27 -13.33 1.74
CA GLU A 50 13.42 -13.18 2.64
C GLU A 50 13.26 -11.98 3.59
N HIS A 51 12.56 -10.94 3.15
CA HIS A 51 12.34 -9.74 3.95
C HIS A 51 11.05 -9.76 4.80
N GLU A 52 10.38 -10.90 4.94
CA GLU A 52 9.23 -11.03 5.85
C GLU A 52 9.58 -10.60 7.28
N LYS A 53 10.76 -11.01 7.78
CA LYS A 53 11.26 -10.61 9.10
C LYS A 53 11.51 -9.10 9.22
N LYS A 54 11.82 -8.43 8.10
CA LYS A 54 12.04 -6.97 8.06
C LYS A 54 10.73 -6.18 7.91
N ALA A 55 9.63 -6.84 7.57
CA ALA A 55 8.33 -6.22 7.30
C ALA A 55 7.77 -5.43 8.49
N CYS A 56 8.08 -5.88 9.70
CA CYS A 56 7.56 -5.33 10.97
C CYS A 56 8.63 -4.52 11.73
N ILE A 57 9.79 -4.26 11.13
CA ILE A 57 10.79 -3.39 11.75
C ILE A 57 10.21 -1.97 11.79
N LYS A 58 10.13 -1.40 13.00
CA LYS A 58 9.50 -0.10 13.26
C LYS A 58 10.18 1.05 12.49
N ALA A 59 11.51 1.01 12.36
CA ALA A 59 12.30 1.98 11.62
C ALA A 59 13.74 1.46 11.41
N TYR A 60 14.40 1.88 10.33
CA TYR A 60 15.85 1.78 10.16
C TYR A 60 16.41 3.18 9.90
N PRO A 61 17.71 3.45 10.18
CA PRO A 61 18.29 4.78 10.00
C PRO A 61 18.03 5.35 8.60
N GLY A 62 17.51 6.58 8.55
CA GLY A 62 17.16 7.28 7.30
C GLY A 62 15.82 6.88 6.67
N ALA A 63 15.02 6.03 7.31
CA ALA A 63 13.68 5.69 6.84
C ALA A 63 12.62 6.67 7.38
N TYR A 64 11.71 7.07 6.51
CA TYR A 64 10.45 7.70 6.89
C TYR A 64 9.41 6.63 7.23
N SER A 65 8.68 6.84 8.31
CA SER A 65 7.61 5.95 8.78
C SER A 65 6.24 6.55 8.48
N TRP A 66 5.44 5.84 7.71
CA TRP A 66 4.10 6.23 7.30
C TRP A 66 3.08 5.44 8.11
N PHE A 67 2.27 6.14 8.88
CA PHE A 67 1.24 5.52 9.72
C PHE A 67 0.01 5.18 8.86
N LEU A 68 -0.30 3.89 8.79
CA LEU A 68 -1.49 3.35 8.14
C LEU A 68 -2.55 3.08 9.22
N LYS A 69 -3.71 3.72 9.07
CA LYS A 69 -4.86 3.57 9.97
C LYS A 69 -6.10 3.22 9.14
N ASN A 70 -7.16 2.74 9.80
CA ASN A 70 -8.46 2.45 9.18
C ASN A 70 -8.34 1.50 7.97
N ILE A 71 -7.65 0.37 8.17
CA ILE A 71 -7.44 -0.63 7.11
C ILE A 71 -8.78 -1.21 6.67
N ARG A 72 -9.06 -1.10 5.36
CA ARG A 72 -10.27 -1.63 4.71
C ARG A 72 -9.88 -2.56 3.57
N PRO A 73 -9.99 -3.89 3.73
CA PRO A 73 -9.70 -4.84 2.65
C PRO A 73 -10.69 -4.70 1.50
N ILE A 74 -10.18 -4.56 0.27
CA ILE A 74 -11.00 -4.60 -0.96
C ILE A 74 -11.22 -6.06 -1.35
N LYS A 75 -12.48 -6.51 -1.33
CA LYS A 75 -12.88 -7.87 -1.73
C LYS A 75 -14.02 -7.79 -2.76
N PRO A 76 -13.92 -8.49 -3.90
CA PRO A 76 -12.73 -9.20 -4.40
C PRO A 76 -11.59 -8.23 -4.76
N PRO A 77 -10.33 -8.70 -4.80
CA PRO A 77 -9.21 -7.85 -5.21
C PRO A 77 -9.41 -7.37 -6.66
N VAL A 78 -9.11 -6.09 -6.90
CA VAL A 78 -9.21 -5.50 -8.24
C VAL A 78 -7.85 -5.65 -8.94
N PRO A 79 -7.78 -6.29 -10.12
CA PRO A 79 -6.55 -6.35 -10.90
C PRO A 79 -6.11 -4.96 -11.35
N VAL A 80 -4.89 -4.56 -10.97
CA VAL A 80 -4.33 -3.23 -11.28
C VAL A 80 -2.86 -3.35 -11.63
N LYS A 81 -2.37 -2.39 -12.44
CA LYS A 81 -0.93 -2.26 -12.73
C LYS A 81 -0.28 -1.33 -11.71
N GLY A 82 0.56 -1.90 -10.85
CA GLY A 82 1.34 -1.11 -9.88
C GLY A 82 2.40 -0.23 -10.55
N LYS A 83 2.83 0.81 -9.85
CA LYS A 83 3.94 1.71 -10.22
C LYS A 83 4.83 2.00 -9.00
N LEU A 84 6.05 2.48 -9.27
CA LEU A 84 6.94 3.03 -8.23
C LEU A 84 6.43 4.40 -7.76
N GLY A 85 6.72 4.74 -6.51
CA GLY A 85 6.25 5.99 -5.90
C GLY A 85 4.79 5.96 -5.46
N VAL A 86 4.27 7.12 -5.06
CA VAL A 86 2.81 7.33 -4.95
C VAL A 86 2.28 7.65 -6.34
N PHE A 87 1.22 6.97 -6.76
CA PHE A 87 0.63 7.18 -8.09
C PHE A 87 -0.89 7.27 -8.02
N ASP A 88 -1.47 7.88 -9.06
CA ASP A 88 -2.91 7.91 -9.25
C ASP A 88 -3.42 6.59 -9.83
N LEU A 89 -4.47 6.07 -9.22
CA LEU A 89 -5.13 4.83 -9.57
C LEU A 89 -6.63 5.08 -9.77
N ASN A 90 -7.08 4.81 -10.99
CA ASN A 90 -8.51 4.81 -11.31
C ASN A 90 -9.06 3.40 -11.08
N LEU A 91 -9.96 3.25 -10.12
CA LEU A 91 -10.63 1.97 -9.82
C LEU A 91 -11.98 1.83 -10.56
N GLY A 92 -12.28 2.75 -11.48
CA GLY A 92 -13.59 2.84 -12.12
C GLY A 92 -14.65 3.40 -11.17
N PRO A 93 -15.90 3.49 -11.64
CA PRO A 93 -17.01 3.86 -10.77
C PRO A 93 -17.19 2.81 -9.67
N ALA A 94 -17.51 3.26 -8.46
CA ALA A 94 -17.99 2.36 -7.42
C ALA A 94 -19.18 1.58 -7.99
N LYS A 95 -19.12 0.24 -7.96
CA LYS A 95 -20.30 -0.57 -8.26
C LYS A 95 -21.36 -0.19 -7.22
N LYS A 96 -22.48 0.37 -7.68
CA LYS A 96 -23.66 0.61 -6.83
C LYS A 96 -24.14 -0.71 -6.24
#